data_AF-A0A925SBK4-F1
#
_entry.id   AF-A0A925SBK4-F1
#
_cell.length_a   1.000
_cell.length_b   1.000
_cell.length_c   1.000
_cell.angle_alpha   90.00
_cell.angle_beta   90.00
_cell.angle_gamma   90.00
#
_symmetry.space_group_name_H-M   'P 1'
#
loop_
_entity.id
_entity.type
_entity.pdbx_description
1 polymer ?
#
loop_
_entity_poly.entity_id
_entity_poly.type
_entity_poly.pdbx_seq_one_letter_code
_entity_poly.pdbx_strand_id
1 'polypeptide(L)'
;GLLALAAVMIFAGGVTLAPALAGPLNSDSLVDSDFADAVRKHVEKRFFNLIEATDSQRTQLDDIFKSRMETSKKARAEMKRGVLEMTDLMASETATDDQIKAKSSELRKMKENLADGRLETALKVRSILTKEQRKVVADKVAGFITGNNKRLLLRSMI
;
A
#
# COMPACT_ATOMS: atom_id res chain seq x y z
N GLY A 1 3.18 9.62 14.23
CA GLY A 1 3.74 8.75 13.19
C GLY A 1 2.77 8.53 12.03
N LEU A 2 3.03 9.24 10.93
CA LEU A 2 2.80 9.02 9.48
C LEU A 2 2.02 7.81 8.89
N LEU A 3 1.10 7.12 9.57
CA LEU A 3 0.70 5.77 9.09
C LEU A 3 -0.69 5.56 8.47
N ALA A 4 -1.67 6.47 8.59
CA ALA A 4 -3.04 6.11 8.21
C ALA A 4 -3.48 6.55 6.80
N LEU A 5 -2.66 7.32 6.08
CA LEU A 5 -2.79 7.47 4.63
C LEU A 5 -1.63 6.91 3.83
N ALA A 6 -0.53 6.69 4.54
CA ALA A 6 0.35 5.61 4.18
C ALA A 6 -0.43 4.28 4.09
N ALA A 7 -1.55 4.03 4.81
CA ALA A 7 -2.28 2.76 4.66
C ALA A 7 -2.77 2.42 3.23
N VAL A 8 -3.04 3.42 2.38
CA VAL A 8 -3.37 3.20 0.95
C VAL A 8 -2.14 3.39 0.03
N MET A 9 -1.14 4.17 0.46
CA MET A 9 0.16 4.31 -0.25
C MET A 9 1.16 3.17 0.03
N ILE A 10 1.02 2.43 1.14
CA ILE A 10 1.80 1.27 1.58
C ILE A 10 1.41 0.01 0.78
N PHE A 11 0.38 0.07 -0.06
CA PHE A 11 0.14 -1.01 -1.02
C PHE A 11 1.18 -1.09 -2.16
N ALA A 12 2.15 -0.16 -2.26
CA ALA A 12 3.38 -0.29 -3.09
C ALA A 12 4.70 0.07 -2.40
N GLY A 13 4.71 0.64 -1.20
CA GLY A 13 5.96 1.08 -0.58
C GLY A 13 6.56 -0.03 0.28
N GLY A 14 7.35 -0.92 -0.31
CA GLY A 14 8.22 -1.80 0.47
C GLY A 14 9.08 -0.96 1.41
N VAL A 15 8.89 -1.13 2.71
CA VAL A 15 9.91 -0.80 3.69
C VAL A 15 11.01 -1.85 3.47
N THR A 16 12.08 -1.50 2.76
CA THR A 16 13.27 -2.35 2.66
C THR A 16 14.06 -2.21 3.95
N LEU A 17 13.63 -2.89 5.00
CA LEU A 17 14.58 -3.33 6.03
C LEU A 17 15.33 -4.51 5.38
N ALA A 18 16.50 -4.21 4.80
CA ALA A 18 17.40 -5.26 4.36
C ALA A 18 17.88 -6.03 5.60
N PRO A 19 17.64 -7.35 5.73
CA PRO A 19 18.47 -8.14 6.62
C PRO A 19 19.85 -8.19 5.97
N ALA A 20 20.89 -7.78 6.70
CA ALA A 20 22.27 -7.76 6.24
C ALA A 20 22.88 -9.18 6.01
N LEU A 21 22.04 -10.20 5.83
CA LEU A 21 22.40 -11.63 5.78
C LEU A 21 21.38 -12.42 4.96
N ALA A 22 21.31 -12.24 3.64
CA ALA A 22 20.49 -13.10 2.80
C ALA A 22 21.26 -13.54 1.55
N GLY A 23 21.35 -14.87 1.38
CA GLY A 23 21.95 -15.54 0.22
C GLY A 23 21.15 -15.29 -1.09
N PRO A 24 21.30 -16.15 -2.11
CA PRO A 24 20.86 -15.84 -3.46
C PRO A 24 19.37 -15.48 -3.52
N LEU A 25 19.09 -14.32 -4.11
CA LEU A 25 17.78 -13.69 -4.21
C LEU A 25 16.85 -14.48 -5.14
N ASN A 26 16.22 -15.53 -4.61
CA ASN A 26 15.10 -16.19 -5.30
C ASN A 26 13.82 -15.36 -5.08
N SER A 27 13.02 -15.20 -6.14
CA SER A 27 11.80 -14.37 -6.15
C SER A 27 10.77 -14.77 -5.09
N ASP A 28 10.73 -16.04 -4.68
CA ASP A 28 9.86 -16.54 -3.61
C ASP A 28 10.29 -16.08 -2.21
N SER A 29 11.56 -15.70 -2.02
CA SER A 29 12.06 -15.17 -0.74
C SER A 29 11.80 -13.67 -0.53
N LEU A 30 11.35 -12.95 -1.57
CA LEU A 30 11.19 -11.49 -1.54
C LEU A 30 9.90 -11.03 -0.82
N VAL A 31 9.04 -11.98 -0.43
CA VAL A 31 7.76 -11.72 0.23
C VAL A 31 7.61 -12.64 1.43
N ASP A 32 8.01 -12.15 2.61
CA ASP A 32 7.65 -12.77 3.89
C ASP A 32 6.12 -12.64 4.09
N SER A 33 5.41 -13.76 3.96
CA SER A 33 3.96 -13.84 4.09
C SER A 33 3.49 -13.51 5.51
N ASP A 34 4.25 -13.94 6.52
CA ASP A 34 3.89 -13.78 7.92
C ASP A 34 4.02 -12.32 8.34
N PHE A 35 5.08 -11.67 7.89
CA PHE A 35 5.24 -10.23 8.04
C PHE A 35 4.15 -9.44 7.30
N ALA A 36 3.82 -9.84 6.06
CA ALA A 36 2.77 -9.19 5.28
C ALA A 36 1.40 -9.27 5.99
N ASP A 37 1.07 -10.43 6.55
CA ASP A 37 -0.15 -10.64 7.33
C ASP A 37 -0.17 -9.85 8.65
N ALA A 38 0.97 -9.78 9.35
CA ALA A 38 1.09 -8.98 10.56
C ALA A 38 0.88 -7.49 10.28
N VAL A 39 1.49 -6.97 9.21
CA VAL A 39 1.31 -5.59 8.76
C VAL A 39 -0.15 -5.34 8.37
N ARG A 40 -0.78 -6.27 7.63
CA ARG A 40 -2.20 -6.17 7.26
C ARG A 40 -3.08 -6.02 8.49
N LYS A 41 -2.99 -6.95 9.44
CA LYS A 41 -3.76 -6.94 10.69
C LYS A 41 -3.54 -5.65 11.49
N HIS A 42 -2.31 -5.16 11.55
CA HIS A 42 -2.00 -3.90 12.24
C HIS A 42 -2.70 -2.71 11.58
N VAL A 43 -2.62 -2.62 10.26
CA VAL A 43 -3.25 -1.52 9.48
C VAL A 43 -4.77 -1.59 9.56
N GLU A 44 -5.35 -2.78 9.42
CA GLU A 44 -6.79 -3.03 9.57
C GLU A 44 -7.30 -2.59 10.94
N LYS A 45 -6.62 -3.01 12.02
CA LYS A 45 -6.97 -2.61 13.38
C LYS A 45 -6.99 -1.08 13.53
N ARG A 46 -6.00 -0.39 12.98
CA ARG A 46 -5.95 1.08 13.04
C ARG A 46 -7.05 1.73 12.21
N PHE A 47 -7.38 1.16 11.06
CA PHE A 47 -8.48 1.64 10.23
C PHE A 47 -9.83 1.44 10.92
N PHE A 48 -10.10 0.27 11.47
CA PHE A 48 -11.33 -0.02 12.21
C PHE A 48 -11.51 0.88 13.42
N ASN A 49 -10.42 1.19 14.14
CA ASN A 49 -10.46 2.14 15.24
C ASN A 49 -10.70 3.58 14.76
N LEU A 50 -10.18 3.96 13.59
CA LEU A 50 -10.38 5.31 13.03
C LEU A 50 -11.85 5.57 12.69
N ILE A 51 -12.54 4.58 12.14
CA ILE A 51 -13.94 4.72 11.69
C ILE A 51 -14.96 4.24 12.72
N GLU A 52 -14.49 3.78 13.89
CA GLU A 52 -15.34 3.14 14.90
C GLU A 52 -16.21 2.03 14.29
N ALA A 53 -15.56 1.11 13.56
CA ALA A 53 -16.25 0.11 12.76
C ALA A 53 -17.12 -0.82 13.62
N THR A 54 -18.37 -1.03 13.18
CA THR A 54 -19.25 -2.06 13.74
C THR A 54 -18.73 -3.46 13.40
N ASP A 55 -19.18 -4.48 14.13
CA ASP A 55 -18.76 -5.87 13.88
C ASP A 55 -19.10 -6.33 12.46
N SER A 56 -20.27 -5.93 11.95
CA SER A 56 -20.67 -6.20 10.56
C SER A 56 -19.73 -5.53 9.55
N GLN A 57 -19.36 -4.26 9.78
CA GLN A 57 -18.41 -3.55 8.93
C GLN A 57 -17.02 -4.19 8.99
N ARG A 58 -16.56 -4.62 10.18
CA ARG A 58 -15.25 -5.27 10.34
C ARG A 58 -15.14 -6.52 9.47
N THR A 59 -16.14 -7.39 9.49
CA THR A 59 -16.16 -8.61 8.66
C THR A 59 -16.12 -8.26 7.18
N GLN A 60 -17.01 -7.37 6.72
CA GLN A 60 -17.07 -6.99 5.29
C GLN A 60 -15.76 -6.35 4.81
N LEU A 61 -15.14 -5.52 5.64
CA LEU A 61 -13.88 -4.84 5.30
C LEU A 61 -12.68 -5.80 5.33
N ASP A 62 -12.60 -6.71 6.30
CA ASP A 62 -11.56 -7.75 6.37
C ASP A 62 -11.57 -8.63 5.11
N ASP A 63 -12.76 -9.03 4.64
CA ASP A 63 -12.89 -9.80 3.40
C ASP A 63 -12.39 -9.03 2.17
N ILE A 64 -12.73 -7.73 2.08
CA ILE A 64 -12.22 -6.86 1.01
C ILE A 64 -10.69 -6.76 1.04
N PHE A 65 -10.11 -6.58 2.23
CA PHE A 65 -8.66 -6.42 2.37
C PHE A 65 -7.90 -7.73 2.10
N LYS A 66 -8.41 -8.87 2.56
CA LYS A 66 -7.86 -10.20 2.22
C LYS A 66 -7.94 -10.47 0.72
N SER A 67 -9.10 -10.26 0.11
CA SER A 67 -9.28 -10.44 -1.33
C SER A 67 -8.30 -9.56 -2.13
N ARG A 68 -8.13 -8.30 -1.73
CA ARG A 68 -7.18 -7.39 -2.36
C ARG A 68 -5.72 -7.82 -2.13
N MET A 69 -5.39 -8.40 -0.99
CA MET A 69 -4.06 -8.91 -0.70
C MET A 69 -3.72 -10.05 -1.66
N GLU A 70 -4.60 -11.04 -1.76
CA GLU A 70 -4.42 -12.23 -2.61
C GLU A 70 -4.38 -11.87 -4.11
N THR A 71 -5.38 -11.15 -4.60
CA THR A 71 -5.51 -10.80 -6.04
C THR A 71 -4.33 -10.01 -6.58
N SER A 72 -3.61 -9.28 -5.72
CA SER A 72 -2.46 -8.47 -6.14
C SER A 72 -1.11 -9.05 -5.75
N LYS A 73 -1.07 -10.21 -5.10
CA LYS A 73 0.17 -10.86 -4.63
C LYS A 73 1.17 -11.01 -5.77
N LYS A 74 0.71 -11.55 -6.90
CA LYS A 74 1.51 -11.73 -8.12
C LYS A 74 2.02 -10.39 -8.67
N ALA A 75 1.13 -9.41 -8.87
CA ALA A 75 1.52 -8.10 -9.40
C ALA A 75 2.53 -7.35 -8.49
N ARG A 76 2.43 -7.51 -7.17
CA ARG A 76 3.43 -6.95 -6.23
C ARG A 76 4.77 -7.67 -6.32
N ALA A 77 4.77 -8.99 -6.47
CA ALA A 77 6.01 -9.76 -6.63
C ALA A 77 6.71 -9.39 -7.96
N GLU A 78 5.96 -9.26 -9.05
CA GLU A 78 6.46 -8.80 -10.34
C GLU A 78 7.03 -7.38 -10.27
N MET A 79 6.34 -6.45 -9.59
CA MET A 79 6.85 -5.10 -9.37
C MET A 79 8.17 -5.11 -8.59
N LYS A 80 8.27 -5.89 -7.50
CA LYS A 80 9.51 -6.03 -6.72
C LYS A 80 10.65 -6.55 -7.58
N ARG A 81 10.40 -7.62 -8.34
CA ARG A 81 11.38 -8.20 -9.26
C ARG A 81 11.83 -7.17 -10.30
N GLY A 82 10.91 -6.46 -10.93
CA GLY A 82 11.25 -5.43 -11.91
C GLY A 82 12.06 -4.27 -11.32
N VAL A 83 11.87 -3.92 -10.05
CA VAL A 83 12.69 -2.91 -9.36
C VAL A 83 14.11 -3.42 -9.09
N LEU A 84 14.27 -4.70 -8.73
CA LEU A 84 15.60 -5.32 -8.61
C LEU A 84 16.31 -5.34 -9.97
N GLU A 85 15.64 -5.79 -11.02
CA GLU A 85 16.18 -5.79 -12.39
C GLU A 85 16.58 -4.37 -12.84
N MET A 86 15.80 -3.34 -12.48
CA MET A 86 16.15 -1.94 -12.74
C MET A 86 17.37 -1.48 -11.95
N THR A 87 17.54 -1.96 -10.71
CA THR A 87 18.72 -1.66 -9.89
C THR A 87 19.97 -2.29 -10.49
N ASP A 88 19.86 -3.53 -10.98
CA ASP A 88 20.95 -4.23 -11.67
C ASP A 88 21.33 -3.52 -12.98
N LEU A 89 20.34 -3.06 -13.76
CA LEU A 89 20.59 -2.27 -14.97
C LEU A 89 21.30 -0.95 -14.66
N MET A 90 20.92 -0.26 -13.58
CA MET A 90 21.56 0.99 -13.17
C MET A 90 23.01 0.80 -12.70
N ALA A 91 23.35 -0.37 -12.15
CA ALA A 91 24.70 -0.70 -11.69
C ALA A 91 25.58 -1.32 -12.79
N SER A 92 24.98 -1.77 -13.90
CA SER A 92 25.70 -2.42 -14.99
C SER A 92 26.53 -1.43 -15.81
N GLU A 93 27.79 -1.75 -16.06
CA GLU A 93 28.68 -0.98 -16.95
C GLU A 93 28.28 -1.07 -18.43
N THR A 94 27.43 -2.03 -18.79
CA THR A 94 27.06 -2.36 -20.18
C THR A 94 25.63 -2.00 -20.54
N ALA A 95 24.82 -1.62 -19.55
CA ALA A 95 23.44 -1.23 -19.80
C ALA A 95 23.39 0.13 -20.49
N THR A 96 22.52 0.27 -21.49
CA THR A 96 22.32 1.55 -22.17
C THR A 96 21.21 2.35 -21.50
N ASP A 97 21.27 3.68 -21.64
CA ASP A 97 20.21 4.59 -21.19
C ASP A 97 18.83 4.19 -21.71
N ASP A 98 18.75 3.66 -22.93
CA ASP A 98 17.48 3.26 -23.54
C ASP A 98 16.91 2.00 -22.89
N GLN A 99 17.74 1.05 -22.47
CA GLN A 99 17.30 -0.12 -21.68
C GLN A 99 16.75 0.31 -20.32
N ILE A 100 17.43 1.25 -19.66
CA ILE A 100 17.01 1.80 -18.37
C ILE A 100 15.67 2.56 -18.51
N LYS A 101 15.52 3.39 -19.54
CA LYS A 101 14.25 4.09 -19.85
C LYS A 101 13.13 3.12 -20.17
N ALA A 102 13.40 2.06 -20.94
CA ALA A 102 12.41 1.04 -21.28
C ALA A 102 11.92 0.33 -20.00
N LYS A 103 12.83 -0.08 -19.11
CA LYS A 103 12.46 -0.72 -17.84
C LYS A 103 11.69 0.22 -16.91
N SER A 104 12.07 1.49 -16.86
CA SER A 104 11.32 2.52 -16.14
C SER A 104 9.87 2.65 -16.63
N SER A 105 9.67 2.61 -17.95
CA SER A 105 8.34 2.66 -18.58
C SER A 105 7.49 1.43 -18.22
N GLU A 106 8.08 0.23 -18.25
CA GLU A 106 7.44 -1.01 -17.82
C GLU A 106 6.98 -0.94 -16.35
N LEU A 107 7.85 -0.46 -15.47
CA LEU A 107 7.54 -0.28 -14.04
C LEU A 107 6.43 0.74 -13.79
N ARG A 108 6.33 1.80 -14.60
CA ARG A 108 5.24 2.78 -14.51
C ARG A 108 3.89 2.14 -14.82
N LYS A 109 3.81 1.33 -15.88
CA LYS A 109 2.58 0.60 -16.24
C LYS A 109 2.15 -0.38 -15.14
N MET A 110 3.11 -1.13 -14.58
CA MET A 110 2.82 -2.01 -13.44
C MET A 110 2.30 -1.24 -12.22
N LYS A 111 2.88 -0.06 -11.95
CA LYS A 111 2.45 0.82 -10.87
C LYS A 111 1.03 1.34 -11.07
N GLU A 112 0.66 1.70 -12.30
CA GLU A 112 -0.69 2.14 -12.66
C GLU A 112 -1.73 1.05 -12.38
N ASN A 113 -1.50 -0.17 -12.87
CA ASN A 113 -2.39 -1.32 -12.60
C ASN A 113 -2.58 -1.57 -11.09
N LEU A 114 -1.50 -1.45 -10.31
CA LEU A 114 -1.57 -1.57 -8.85
C LEU A 114 -2.31 -0.40 -8.17
N ALA A 115 -2.32 0.78 -8.79
CA ALA A 115 -3.05 1.96 -8.33
C ALA A 115 -4.55 1.83 -8.61
N ASP A 116 -4.92 1.34 -9.79
CA ASP A 116 -6.33 1.11 -10.17
C ASP A 116 -6.98 0.11 -9.21
N GLY A 117 -6.33 -1.02 -8.94
CA GLY A 117 -6.83 -1.99 -7.97
C GLY A 117 -6.94 -1.43 -6.54
N ARG A 118 -6.20 -0.37 -6.18
CA ARG A 118 -6.41 0.32 -4.89
C ARG A 118 -7.60 1.24 -4.93
N LEU A 119 -7.81 1.95 -6.03
CA LEU A 119 -8.98 2.80 -6.22
C LEU A 119 -10.25 1.97 -6.14
N GLU A 120 -10.31 0.82 -6.83
CA GLU A 120 -11.44 -0.12 -6.74
C GLU A 120 -11.70 -0.58 -5.31
N THR A 121 -10.64 -0.93 -4.57
CA THR A 121 -10.74 -1.31 -3.16
C THR A 121 -11.29 -0.15 -2.32
N ALA A 122 -10.80 1.07 -2.54
CA ALA A 122 -11.27 2.26 -1.83
C ALA A 122 -12.76 2.56 -2.14
N LEU A 123 -13.22 2.31 -3.36
CA LEU A 123 -14.63 2.45 -3.75
C LEU A 123 -15.51 1.41 -3.04
N LYS A 124 -15.06 0.15 -2.95
CA LYS A 124 -15.75 -0.91 -2.17
C LYS A 124 -15.81 -0.59 -0.68
N VAL A 125 -14.73 -0.07 -0.11
CA VAL A 125 -14.74 0.39 1.29
C VAL A 125 -15.72 1.55 1.44
N ARG A 126 -15.67 2.55 0.56
CA ARG A 126 -16.56 3.72 0.61
C ARG A 126 -18.04 3.33 0.63
N SER A 127 -18.46 2.29 -0.11
CA SER A 127 -19.86 1.86 -0.13
C SER A 127 -20.36 1.29 1.20
N ILE A 128 -19.46 0.73 2.03
CA ILE A 128 -19.77 0.19 3.37
C ILE A 128 -19.83 1.28 4.44
N LEU A 129 -19.07 2.37 4.27
CA LEU A 129 -18.98 3.44 5.25
C LEU A 129 -20.21 4.36 5.23
N THR A 130 -20.59 4.85 6.41
CA THR A 130 -21.57 5.93 6.56
C THR A 130 -21.02 7.27 6.06
N LYS A 131 -21.88 8.28 5.91
CA LYS A 131 -21.47 9.62 5.46
C LYS A 131 -20.47 10.25 6.44
N GLU A 132 -20.66 10.03 7.73
CA GLU A 132 -19.85 10.53 8.83
C GLU A 132 -18.47 9.84 8.82
N GLN A 133 -18.45 8.51 8.70
CA GLN A 133 -17.21 7.74 8.59
C GLN A 133 -16.40 8.14 7.34
N ARG A 134 -17.05 8.37 6.19
CA ARG A 134 -16.39 8.87 4.97
C ARG A 134 -15.72 10.22 5.21
N LYS A 135 -16.35 11.10 5.98
CA LYS A 135 -15.78 12.40 6.34
C LYS A 135 -14.55 12.25 7.23
N VAL A 136 -14.59 11.37 8.24
CA VAL A 136 -13.42 11.05 9.09
C VAL A 136 -12.25 10.55 8.24
N VAL A 137 -12.51 9.65 7.29
CA VAL A 137 -11.51 9.16 6.35
C VAL A 137 -10.96 10.31 5.49
N ALA A 138 -11.82 11.12 4.88
CA ALA A 138 -11.40 12.25 4.04
C ALA A 138 -10.56 13.29 4.82
N ASP A 139 -10.92 13.61 6.06
CA ASP A 139 -10.18 14.53 6.90
C ASP A 139 -8.81 13.95 7.29
N LYS A 140 -8.75 12.63 7.56
CA LYS A 140 -7.48 11.94 7.74
C LYS A 140 -6.61 12.04 6.49
N VAL A 141 -7.21 11.86 5.31
CA VAL A 141 -6.57 12.00 3.98
C VAL A 141 -5.95 13.36 3.79
N ALA A 142 -6.76 14.40 3.97
CA ALA A 142 -6.27 15.75 3.85
C ALA A 142 -5.16 16.06 4.85
N GLY A 143 -5.29 15.61 6.11
CA GLY A 143 -4.27 15.83 7.14
C GLY A 143 -2.91 15.21 6.81
N PHE A 144 -2.90 14.05 6.15
CA PHE A 144 -1.65 13.42 5.70
C PHE A 144 -1.02 14.15 4.52
N ILE A 145 -1.81 14.49 3.50
CA ILE A 145 -1.32 15.17 2.29
C ILE A 145 -0.78 16.57 2.63
N THR A 146 -1.49 17.28 3.50
CA THR A 146 -1.13 18.66 3.88
C THR A 146 -0.09 18.74 5.00
N GLY A 147 0.32 17.60 5.58
CA GLY A 147 1.16 17.57 6.79
C GLY A 147 0.46 18.08 8.05
N ASN A 148 -0.75 18.62 7.95
CA ASN A 148 -1.50 19.17 9.08
C ASN A 148 -2.37 18.09 9.74
N ASN A 149 -1.72 17.26 10.55
CA ASN A 149 -2.38 16.20 11.32
C ASN A 149 -3.44 16.71 12.32
N LYS A 150 -3.49 18.02 12.60
CA LYS A 150 -4.42 18.64 13.55
C LYS A 150 -5.77 19.06 12.95
N ARG A 151 -5.99 18.89 11.64
CA ARG A 151 -7.27 19.25 11.00
C ARG A 151 -8.48 18.49 11.60
N LEU A 152 -8.27 17.29 12.12
CA LEU A 152 -9.26 16.52 12.89
C LEU A 152 -9.57 17.13 14.27
N LEU A 153 -8.58 17.73 14.94
CA LEU A 153 -8.73 18.31 16.29
C LEU A 153 -9.40 19.69 16.27
N LEU A 154 -9.17 20.48 15.21
CA LEU A 154 -9.71 21.84 15.10
C LEU A 154 -11.22 21.89 14.87
N ARG A 155 -11.86 20.76 14.55
CA ARG A 155 -13.30 20.65 14.33
C ARG A 155 -14.09 20.08 15.50
N SER A 156 -13.44 19.49 16.51
CA SER A 156 -14.13 19.13 17.77
C SER A 156 -14.23 20.30 18.75
N MET A 157 -13.77 21.49 18.35
CA MET A 157 -13.75 22.73 19.14
C MET A 157 -14.69 23.82 18.57
N ILE A 158 -15.47 23.49 17.53
CA ILE A 158 -16.52 24.34 16.94
C ILE A 158 -17.78 23.48 16.86
#